data_AF-A0A6G2VGH9-F1
#
_entry.id   AF-A0A6G2VGH9-F1
#
_cell.length_a   1.000
_cell.length_b   1.000
_cell.length_c   1.000
_cell.angle_alpha   90.00
_cell.angle_beta   90.00
_cell.angle_gamma   90.00
#
_symmetry.space_group_name_H-M   'P 1'
#
loop_
_entity.id
_entity.type
_entity.pdbx_description
1 polymer ?
#
loop_
_entity_poly.entity_id
_entity_poly.type
_entity_poly.pdbx_seq_one_letter_code
_entity_poly.pdbx_strand_id
1 'polypeptide(L)'
;AHGYLNRPDLTATSFVPNPYGEPGTRLYRTGDLAHFDHHGRLHYEGRADHQIKIRGFRIEPAEVEAALLSHTQVTQAVVTKHHDQLSAYVVTSADSMELRRHLADRLPEHLVPAYLTPLDRFPLMPNGKIDKRALPEPVAVSSGGRAPRTLLEETLTGLFTSTLDAPGTLTIDDDFFHHGGHSILAARLTNRIAQALGVRLTIRDVFENPTVAGLAEKVGAAKGLPALPPPSAGEGPGEGLAPMSFAQRRLWLLADLDGGSTAYNVPMAVRLDGTLDADALEAALNDVIARHAPLRTRYETVDGEPRQRILPATGARVRMERREVTAGELDHAVAETGRHVFDLRSELPLVVTLFRLDDTTHHLVFVLHHIATDGQSGEAYVTDLARAYEARVAGAEGRVLEPLAVQYADYAVWQQRVLGSADDADSVLSRELAFWQGALEGLPEEHGLNLDRPRPARASHRGGEVPVDLGDDLFARVGELARAEGCTPFMVVHAALAAALTRLGAGTDLAIGSPVAGRTDEALRDLVGFFVNTLVLRTDTTGNPTFRELLERARATDLDAFAHQDAPFDLVLDTLNPTRTLARHPLFQICL
;
A
#
# COMPACT_ATOMS: atom_id res chain seq x y z
N ALA A 1 -20.87 -23.48 -18.08
CA ALA A 1 -20.56 -23.96 -16.71
C ALA A 1 -21.40 -25.20 -16.38
N HIS A 2 -20.85 -26.18 -15.66
CA HIS A 2 -21.56 -27.43 -15.33
C HIS A 2 -22.48 -27.29 -14.11
N GLY A 3 -22.03 -26.59 -13.07
CA GLY A 3 -22.74 -26.42 -11.80
C GLY A 3 -21.75 -26.25 -10.65
N TYR A 4 -22.24 -26.34 -9.41
CA TYR A 4 -21.41 -26.38 -8.20
C TYR A 4 -20.99 -27.82 -7.88
N LEU A 5 -19.70 -28.02 -7.59
CA LEU A 5 -19.14 -29.34 -7.30
C LEU A 5 -19.81 -29.98 -6.07
N ASN A 6 -20.30 -31.22 -6.20
CA ASN A 6 -20.99 -31.98 -5.16
C ASN A 6 -22.23 -31.28 -4.55
N ARG A 7 -22.81 -30.28 -5.23
CA ARG A 7 -23.97 -29.51 -4.78
C ARG A 7 -25.06 -29.46 -5.86
N PRO A 8 -25.73 -30.60 -6.12
CA PRO A 8 -26.80 -30.67 -7.13
C PRO A 8 -28.03 -29.84 -6.75
N ASP A 9 -28.27 -29.69 -5.45
CA ASP A 9 -29.29 -28.82 -4.85
C ASP A 9 -29.10 -27.36 -5.30
N LEU A 10 -27.92 -26.78 -5.05
CA LEU A 10 -27.61 -25.40 -5.43
C LEU A 10 -27.51 -25.22 -6.95
N THR A 11 -27.02 -26.25 -7.64
CA THR A 11 -26.92 -26.21 -9.11
C THR A 11 -28.30 -26.10 -9.73
N ALA A 12 -29.28 -26.86 -9.24
CA ALA A 12 -30.65 -26.82 -9.74
C ALA A 12 -31.36 -25.49 -9.45
N THR A 13 -31.02 -24.82 -8.35
CA THR A 13 -31.63 -23.53 -7.99
C THR A 13 -30.99 -22.32 -8.70
N SER A 14 -29.70 -22.40 -9.04
CA SER A 14 -28.99 -21.30 -9.69
C SER A 14 -28.89 -21.46 -11.21
N PHE A 15 -28.80 -22.69 -11.73
CA PHE A 15 -28.76 -22.99 -13.17
C PHE A 15 -30.09 -23.56 -13.64
N VAL A 16 -31.06 -22.68 -13.87
CA VAL A 16 -32.45 -23.03 -14.16
C VAL A 16 -32.69 -23.26 -15.66
N PRO A 17 -33.75 -24.00 -16.06
CA PRO A 17 -34.13 -24.13 -17.47
C PRO A 17 -34.34 -22.75 -18.12
N ASN A 18 -33.85 -22.58 -19.35
CA ASN A 18 -34.05 -21.34 -20.11
C ASN A 18 -35.31 -21.45 -21.00
N PRO A 19 -36.45 -20.82 -20.65
CA PRO A 19 -37.64 -20.84 -21.49
C PRO A 19 -37.54 -19.93 -22.72
N TYR A 20 -36.47 -19.11 -22.84
CA TYR A 20 -36.30 -18.09 -23.88
C TYR A 20 -35.19 -18.42 -24.89
N GLY A 21 -34.53 -19.57 -24.75
CA GLY A 21 -33.45 -20.01 -25.64
C GLY A 21 -33.73 -21.35 -26.30
N GLU A 22 -32.72 -21.88 -26.99
CA GLU A 22 -32.79 -23.20 -27.63
C GLU A 22 -33.10 -24.32 -26.63
N PRO A 23 -33.81 -25.40 -27.05
CA PRO A 23 -34.10 -26.54 -26.20
C PRO A 23 -32.83 -27.12 -25.54
N GLY A 24 -32.87 -27.26 -24.21
CA GLY A 24 -31.75 -27.77 -23.42
C GLY A 24 -30.77 -26.71 -22.90
N THR A 25 -30.96 -25.43 -23.25
CA THR A 25 -30.17 -24.34 -22.67
C THR A 25 -30.65 -23.97 -21.25
N ARG A 26 -29.76 -23.33 -20.48
CA ARG A 26 -29.97 -22.96 -19.06
C ARG A 26 -29.65 -21.49 -18.83
N LEU A 27 -30.37 -20.85 -17.91
CA LEU A 27 -30.07 -19.52 -17.39
C LEU A 27 -29.33 -19.65 -16.05
N TYR A 28 -28.46 -18.68 -15.74
CA TYR A 28 -27.85 -18.57 -14.42
C TYR A 28 -28.46 -17.40 -13.66
N ARG A 29 -28.99 -17.68 -12.47
CA ARG A 29 -29.59 -16.68 -11.58
C ARG A 29 -28.47 -16.00 -10.80
N THR A 30 -28.04 -14.81 -11.23
CA THR A 30 -26.97 -14.06 -10.56
C THR A 30 -27.39 -13.50 -9.20
N GLY A 31 -28.70 -13.27 -9.03
CA GLY A 31 -29.24 -12.59 -7.86
C GLY A 31 -29.09 -11.06 -7.94
N ASP A 32 -28.68 -10.53 -9.09
CA ASP A 32 -28.56 -9.09 -9.33
C ASP A 32 -29.88 -8.49 -9.84
N LEU A 33 -30.19 -7.28 -9.39
CA LEU A 33 -31.24 -6.45 -9.94
C LEU A 33 -30.61 -5.53 -11.00
N ALA A 34 -31.21 -5.50 -12.17
CA ALA A 34 -30.80 -4.62 -13.25
C ALA A 34 -32.02 -4.27 -14.10
N HIS A 35 -31.93 -3.15 -14.82
CA HIS A 35 -32.95 -2.73 -15.78
C HIS A 35 -32.29 -2.24 -17.06
N PHE A 36 -33.00 -2.33 -18.19
CA PHE A 36 -32.53 -1.76 -19.45
C PHE A 36 -33.04 -0.33 -19.61
N ASP A 37 -32.19 0.58 -20.06
CA ASP A 37 -32.63 1.91 -20.50
C ASP A 37 -33.23 1.87 -21.92
N HIS A 38 -33.72 3.02 -22.38
CA HIS A 38 -34.33 3.15 -23.71
C HIS A 38 -33.33 3.00 -24.88
N HIS A 39 -32.02 2.97 -24.58
CA HIS A 39 -30.95 2.72 -25.54
C HIS A 39 -30.48 1.25 -25.51
N GLY A 40 -31.11 0.39 -24.69
CA GLY A 40 -30.77 -1.02 -24.58
C GLY A 40 -29.53 -1.30 -23.73
N ARG A 41 -29.05 -0.33 -22.93
CA ARG A 41 -27.96 -0.54 -21.97
C ARG A 41 -28.51 -1.08 -20.66
N LEU A 42 -27.82 -2.08 -20.10
CA LEU A 42 -28.18 -2.67 -18.82
C LEU A 42 -27.59 -1.85 -17.67
N HIS A 43 -28.44 -1.28 -16.83
CA HIS A 43 -28.07 -0.56 -15.61
C HIS A 43 -28.22 -1.49 -14.41
N TYR A 44 -27.15 -1.64 -13.64
CA TYR A 44 -27.13 -2.43 -12.43
C TYR A 44 -27.71 -1.65 -11.24
N GLU A 45 -28.65 -2.26 -10.53
CA GLU A 45 -29.44 -1.65 -9.45
C GLU A 45 -29.14 -2.25 -8.06
N GLY A 46 -28.08 -3.09 -7.96
CA GLY A 46 -27.73 -3.81 -6.75
C GLY A 46 -28.12 -5.28 -6.80
N ARG A 47 -28.17 -5.96 -5.65
CA ARG A 47 -28.57 -7.36 -5.56
C ARG A 47 -29.97 -7.52 -4.97
N ALA A 48 -30.63 -8.60 -5.34
CA ALA A 48 -31.88 -9.06 -4.75
C ALA A 48 -31.67 -9.69 -3.36
N ASP A 49 -30.44 -10.13 -3.05
CA ASP A 49 -30.02 -10.52 -1.70
C ASP A 49 -29.40 -9.30 -0.97
N HIS A 50 -29.71 -9.13 0.31
CA HIS A 50 -29.38 -7.92 1.08
C HIS A 50 -27.90 -7.89 1.57
N GLN A 51 -26.98 -8.54 0.86
CA GLN A 51 -25.56 -8.61 1.22
C GLN A 51 -24.88 -7.23 1.13
N ILE A 52 -23.95 -6.94 2.05
CA ILE A 52 -23.22 -5.66 2.14
C ILE A 52 -21.72 -5.91 1.96
N LYS A 53 -21.02 -5.04 1.21
CA LYS A 53 -19.54 -5.04 1.13
C LYS A 53 -18.93 -4.00 2.07
N ILE A 54 -18.06 -4.44 2.98
CA ILE A 54 -17.35 -3.60 3.97
C ILE A 54 -15.88 -4.01 3.99
N ARG A 55 -14.98 -3.06 3.69
CA ARG A 55 -13.51 -3.28 3.72
C ARG A 55 -13.04 -4.54 2.98
N GLY A 56 -13.68 -4.85 1.85
CA GLY A 56 -13.41 -6.05 1.05
C GLY A 56 -14.19 -7.30 1.46
N PHE A 57 -14.80 -7.34 2.64
CA PHE A 57 -15.60 -8.47 3.12
C PHE A 57 -17.05 -8.39 2.63
N ARG A 58 -17.58 -9.52 2.17
CA ARG A 58 -19.01 -9.71 1.92
C ARG A 58 -19.67 -10.16 3.21
N ILE A 59 -20.56 -9.32 3.72
CA ILE A 59 -21.23 -9.51 5.00
C ILE A 59 -22.71 -9.76 4.76
N GLU A 60 -23.26 -10.73 5.46
CA GLU A 60 -24.70 -11.00 5.55
C GLU A 60 -25.27 -10.25 6.76
N PRO A 61 -26.00 -9.13 6.59
CA PRO A 61 -26.51 -8.36 7.73
C PRO A 61 -27.40 -9.18 8.66
N ALA A 62 -28.11 -10.18 8.09
CA ALA A 62 -28.96 -11.09 8.84
C ALA A 62 -28.21 -11.92 9.90
N GLU A 63 -26.92 -12.21 9.69
CA GLU A 63 -26.08 -12.92 10.67
C GLU A 63 -25.86 -12.05 11.91
N VAL A 64 -25.55 -10.78 11.70
CA VAL A 64 -25.34 -9.80 12.77
C VAL A 64 -26.66 -9.47 13.47
N GLU A 65 -27.76 -9.32 12.71
CA GLU A 65 -29.11 -9.14 13.26
C GLU A 65 -29.52 -10.32 14.14
N ALA A 66 -29.27 -11.56 13.70
CA ALA A 66 -29.58 -12.76 14.48
C ALA A 66 -28.75 -12.84 15.78
N ALA A 67 -27.47 -12.47 15.73
CA ALA A 67 -26.63 -12.40 16.91
C ALA A 67 -27.12 -11.34 17.91
N LEU A 68 -27.52 -10.15 17.43
CA LEU A 68 -28.13 -9.10 18.25
C LEU A 68 -29.43 -9.57 18.92
N LEU A 69 -30.31 -10.22 18.17
CA LEU A 69 -31.59 -10.75 18.65
C LEU A 69 -31.46 -11.90 19.66
N SER A 70 -30.27 -12.51 19.77
CA SER A 70 -30.00 -13.49 20.82
C SER A 70 -29.76 -12.87 22.20
N HIS A 71 -29.59 -11.55 22.29
CA HIS A 71 -29.50 -10.83 23.56
C HIS A 71 -30.91 -10.62 24.16
N THR A 72 -31.10 -11.01 25.42
CA THR A 72 -32.44 -11.03 26.05
C THR A 72 -33.16 -9.68 26.12
N GLN A 73 -32.40 -8.58 26.04
CA GLN A 73 -32.93 -7.22 26.09
C GLN A 73 -33.10 -6.55 24.70
N VAL A 74 -32.79 -7.25 23.61
CA VAL A 74 -32.97 -6.75 22.23
C VAL A 74 -34.26 -7.34 21.66
N THR A 75 -35.17 -6.48 21.20
CA THR A 75 -36.47 -6.90 20.65
C THR A 75 -36.53 -6.83 19.14
N GLN A 76 -35.79 -5.91 18.53
CA GLN A 76 -35.68 -5.74 17.08
C GLN A 76 -34.27 -5.25 16.75
N ALA A 77 -33.70 -5.71 15.65
CA ALA A 77 -32.39 -5.27 15.14
C ALA A 77 -32.44 -5.12 13.62
N VAL A 78 -31.78 -4.11 13.10
CA VAL A 78 -31.54 -3.93 11.66
C VAL A 78 -30.11 -3.50 11.45
N VAL A 79 -29.43 -4.16 10.53
CA VAL A 79 -28.04 -3.86 10.18
C VAL A 79 -27.98 -3.25 8.79
N THR A 80 -27.23 -2.16 8.68
CA THR A 80 -27.01 -1.41 7.45
C THR A 80 -25.52 -1.06 7.30
N LYS A 81 -25.19 -0.49 6.14
CA LYS A 81 -23.89 0.11 5.86
C LYS A 81 -23.96 1.60 6.16
N HIS A 82 -23.00 2.11 6.91
CA HIS A 82 -22.76 3.54 7.04
C HIS A 82 -21.27 3.81 6.82
N HIS A 83 -20.95 4.66 5.85
CA HIS A 83 -19.61 4.73 5.25
C HIS A 83 -19.10 3.33 4.87
N ASP A 84 -17.87 2.96 5.18
CA ASP A 84 -17.33 1.62 4.96
C ASP A 84 -17.30 0.75 6.24
N GLN A 85 -18.31 0.88 7.10
CA GLN A 85 -18.47 0.08 8.31
C GLN A 85 -19.92 -0.37 8.55
N LEU A 86 -20.09 -1.35 9.45
CA LEU A 86 -21.40 -1.87 9.84
C LEU A 86 -22.05 -0.93 10.86
N SER A 87 -23.31 -0.58 10.61
CA SER A 87 -24.17 0.14 11.55
C SER A 87 -25.35 -0.73 11.95
N ALA A 88 -25.59 -0.86 13.24
CA ALA A 88 -26.71 -1.60 13.79
C ALA A 88 -27.65 -0.65 14.53
N TYR A 89 -28.93 -0.73 14.18
CA TYR A 89 -30.02 -0.07 14.88
C TYR A 89 -30.74 -1.13 15.70
N VAL A 90 -31.01 -0.84 16.97
CA VAL A 90 -31.55 -1.82 17.91
C VAL A 90 -32.63 -1.22 18.78
N VAL A 91 -33.75 -1.93 18.95
CA VAL A 91 -34.76 -1.60 19.96
C VAL A 91 -34.42 -2.42 21.20
N THR A 92 -33.85 -1.76 22.20
CA THR A 92 -33.18 -2.41 23.34
C THR A 92 -33.30 -1.59 24.61
N SER A 93 -33.27 -2.26 25.76
CA SER A 93 -33.04 -1.63 27.07
C SER A 93 -31.60 -1.82 27.59
N ALA A 94 -30.77 -2.56 26.84
CA ALA A 94 -29.35 -2.78 27.16
C ALA A 94 -28.48 -1.59 26.74
N ASP A 95 -27.35 -1.42 27.41
CA ASP A 95 -26.33 -0.46 27.01
C ASP A 95 -25.57 -0.92 25.75
N SER A 96 -25.14 0.02 24.90
CA SER A 96 -24.44 -0.29 23.65
C SER A 96 -23.13 -1.06 23.85
N MET A 97 -22.43 -0.88 24.97
CA MET A 97 -21.22 -1.65 25.29
C MET A 97 -21.52 -3.10 25.66
N GLU A 98 -22.63 -3.34 26.36
CA GLU A 98 -23.08 -4.69 26.67
C GLU A 98 -23.41 -5.47 25.38
N LEU A 99 -24.11 -4.82 24.45
CA LEU A 99 -24.43 -5.39 23.15
C LEU A 99 -23.17 -5.63 22.30
N ARG A 100 -22.22 -4.69 22.29
CA ARG A 100 -20.95 -4.88 21.57
C ARG A 100 -20.16 -6.07 22.11
N ARG A 101 -20.05 -6.21 23.44
CA ARG A 101 -19.40 -7.37 24.07
C ARG A 101 -20.12 -8.66 23.73
N HIS A 102 -21.45 -8.67 23.81
CA HIS A 102 -22.27 -9.83 23.44
C HIS A 102 -22.05 -10.27 21.99
N LEU A 103 -21.85 -9.32 21.07
CA LEU A 103 -21.52 -9.61 19.67
C LEU A 103 -20.07 -10.08 19.52
N ALA A 104 -19.11 -9.42 20.15
CA ALA A 104 -17.70 -9.79 20.10
C ALA A 104 -17.44 -11.21 20.63
N ASP A 105 -18.24 -11.67 21.60
CA ASP A 105 -18.17 -13.03 22.14
C ASP A 105 -18.67 -14.11 21.15
N ARG A 106 -19.36 -13.71 20.06
CA ARG A 106 -20.08 -14.63 19.15
C ARG A 106 -19.77 -14.47 17.68
N LEU A 107 -19.31 -13.29 17.28
CA LEU A 107 -19.02 -12.93 15.91
C LEU A 107 -17.54 -12.55 15.78
N PRO A 108 -16.91 -12.85 14.65
CA PRO A 108 -15.65 -12.22 14.27
C PRO A 108 -15.74 -10.69 14.39
N GLU A 109 -14.66 -10.05 14.82
CA GLU A 109 -14.62 -8.60 15.08
C GLU A 109 -15.08 -7.74 13.89
N HIS A 110 -14.81 -8.18 12.66
CA HIS A 110 -15.22 -7.46 11.44
C HIS A 110 -16.75 -7.49 11.19
N LEU A 111 -17.47 -8.40 11.84
CA LEU A 111 -18.94 -8.47 11.84
C LEU A 111 -19.55 -7.71 13.04
N VAL A 112 -18.73 -7.22 13.97
CA VAL A 112 -19.20 -6.40 15.09
C VAL A 112 -19.43 -4.96 14.60
N PRO A 113 -20.66 -4.42 14.68
CA PRO A 113 -20.96 -3.06 14.22
C PRO A 113 -20.16 -2.01 14.97
N ALA A 114 -19.59 -1.06 14.24
CA ALA A 114 -18.90 0.10 14.81
C ALA A 114 -19.87 1.15 15.36
N TYR A 115 -21.12 1.12 14.87
CA TYR A 115 -22.22 1.96 15.33
C TYR A 115 -23.33 1.07 15.90
N LEU A 116 -23.76 1.35 17.13
CA LEU A 116 -24.96 0.76 17.73
C LEU A 116 -25.87 1.90 18.19
N THR A 117 -26.96 2.08 17.44
CA THR A 117 -27.92 3.15 17.67
C THR A 117 -29.18 2.60 18.32
N PRO A 118 -29.37 2.80 19.64
CA PRO A 118 -30.61 2.41 20.31
C PRO A 118 -31.77 3.28 19.82
N LEU A 119 -32.91 2.65 19.54
CA LEU A 119 -34.15 3.31 19.14
C LEU A 119 -35.29 2.87 20.07
N ASP A 120 -36.21 3.78 20.38
CA ASP A 120 -37.45 3.41 21.08
C ASP A 120 -38.34 2.50 20.22
N ARG A 121 -38.32 2.71 18.90
CA ARG A 121 -39.03 1.92 17.89
C ARG A 121 -38.47 2.19 16.49
N PHE A 122 -38.62 1.22 15.58
CA PHE A 122 -38.27 1.42 14.18
C PHE A 122 -39.28 2.33 13.44
N PRO A 123 -38.82 3.23 12.56
CA PRO A 123 -39.69 3.89 11.60
C PRO A 123 -40.24 2.84 10.62
N LEU A 124 -41.54 2.93 10.31
CA LEU A 124 -42.24 1.98 9.45
C LEU A 124 -42.83 2.69 8.23
N MET A 125 -42.74 2.02 7.08
CA MET A 125 -43.47 2.36 5.85
C MET A 125 -44.98 2.12 6.04
N PRO A 126 -45.86 2.71 5.20
CA PRO A 126 -47.30 2.46 5.24
C PRO A 126 -47.72 0.98 5.12
N ASN A 127 -46.86 0.13 4.56
CA ASN A 127 -47.07 -1.32 4.41
C ASN A 127 -46.55 -2.15 5.62
N GLY A 128 -46.10 -1.49 6.70
CA GLY A 128 -45.61 -2.13 7.92
C GLY A 128 -44.17 -2.63 7.88
N LYS A 129 -43.43 -2.44 6.77
CA LYS A 129 -41.99 -2.74 6.71
C LYS A 129 -41.16 -1.63 7.33
N ILE A 130 -39.96 -1.95 7.83
CA ILE A 130 -39.03 -0.94 8.36
C ILE A 130 -38.59 0.01 7.24
N ASP A 131 -38.71 1.31 7.49
CA ASP A 131 -38.23 2.36 6.61
C ASP A 131 -36.76 2.64 6.90
N LYS A 132 -35.86 1.95 6.19
CA LYS A 132 -34.40 2.13 6.33
C LYS A 132 -33.93 3.55 5.98
N ARG A 133 -34.69 4.32 5.20
CA ARG A 133 -34.32 5.70 4.80
C ARG A 133 -34.64 6.73 5.88
N ALA A 134 -35.55 6.40 6.79
CA ALA A 134 -35.95 7.25 7.91
C ALA A 134 -35.18 6.92 9.20
N LEU A 135 -34.18 6.03 9.15
CA LEU A 135 -33.30 5.75 10.28
C LEU A 135 -32.46 7.00 10.59
N PRO A 136 -32.26 7.32 11.89
CA PRO A 136 -31.45 8.48 12.27
C PRO A 136 -29.96 8.24 11.98
N GLU A 137 -29.17 9.31 12.08
CA GLU A 137 -27.72 9.23 11.92
C GLU A 137 -27.12 8.24 12.93
N PRO A 138 -26.28 7.28 12.49
CA PRO A 138 -25.68 6.29 13.39
C PRO A 138 -24.86 6.90 14.52
N VAL A 139 -25.06 6.38 15.73
CA VAL A 139 -24.26 6.73 16.90
C VAL A 139 -23.13 5.72 17.04
N ALA A 140 -21.88 6.20 17.01
CA ALA A 140 -20.72 5.35 17.21
C ALA A 140 -20.77 4.75 18.61
N VAL A 141 -20.40 3.48 18.74
CA VAL A 141 -20.23 2.89 20.07
C VAL A 141 -19.03 3.58 20.70
N SER A 142 -19.26 4.43 21.70
CA SER A 142 -18.16 4.93 22.53
C SER A 142 -17.48 3.68 23.10
N SER A 143 -16.19 3.52 22.81
CA SER A 143 -15.37 2.59 23.57
C SER A 143 -15.52 2.99 25.03
N GLY A 144 -15.88 2.05 25.90
CA GLY A 144 -16.01 2.29 27.35
C GLY A 144 -14.66 2.57 28.03
N GLY A 145 -13.64 2.97 27.27
CA GLY A 145 -12.31 3.28 27.73
C GLY A 145 -12.24 4.66 28.37
N ARG A 146 -11.11 4.93 29.02
CA ARG A 146 -10.91 6.18 29.75
C ARG A 146 -10.72 7.35 28.77
N ALA A 147 -11.32 8.49 29.09
CA ALA A 147 -11.02 9.73 28.38
C ALA A 147 -9.57 10.16 28.63
N PRO A 148 -8.95 10.94 27.73
CA PRO A 148 -7.65 11.55 27.95
C PRO A 148 -7.60 12.33 29.27
N ARG A 149 -6.54 12.12 30.04
CA ARG A 149 -6.31 12.71 31.38
C ARG A 149 -5.19 13.75 31.37
N THR A 150 -4.36 13.75 30.32
CA THR A 150 -3.22 14.65 30.15
C THR A 150 -3.21 15.25 28.74
N LEU A 151 -2.56 16.41 28.57
CA LEU A 151 -2.38 17.03 27.25
C LEU A 151 -1.64 16.11 26.26
N LEU A 152 -0.72 15.28 26.78
CA LEU A 152 -0.04 14.27 25.98
C LEU A 152 -1.02 13.21 25.47
N GLU A 153 -1.86 12.66 26.35
CA GLU A 153 -2.91 11.71 25.97
C GLU A 153 -3.93 12.35 25.01
N GLU A 154 -4.31 13.62 25.19
CA GLU A 154 -5.21 14.35 24.28
C GLU A 154 -4.61 14.47 22.88
N THR A 155 -3.33 14.88 22.81
CA THR A 155 -2.60 15.02 21.54
C THR A 155 -2.50 13.66 20.83
N LEU A 156 -2.05 12.63 21.55
CA LEU A 156 -1.92 11.27 21.00
C LEU A 156 -3.26 10.70 20.54
N THR A 157 -4.35 10.96 21.27
CA THR A 157 -5.71 10.55 20.89
C THR A 157 -6.14 11.19 19.57
N GLY A 158 -5.87 12.49 19.38
CA GLY A 158 -6.14 13.19 18.13
C GLY A 158 -5.31 12.62 16.96
N LEU A 159 -4.04 12.30 17.21
CA LEU A 159 -3.17 11.68 16.21
C LEU A 159 -3.61 10.26 15.83
N PHE A 160 -4.06 9.44 16.79
CA PHE A 160 -4.66 8.12 16.54
C PHE A 160 -5.90 8.24 15.66
N THR A 161 -6.85 9.06 16.10
CA THR A 161 -8.15 9.25 15.45
C THR A 161 -7.96 9.71 14.00
N SER A 162 -7.11 10.70 13.76
CA SER A 162 -6.83 11.23 12.41
C SER A 162 -5.99 10.31 11.53
N THR A 163 -5.22 9.37 12.11
CA THR A 163 -4.39 8.44 11.33
C THR A 163 -5.19 7.21 10.91
N LEU A 164 -6.13 6.78 11.76
CA LEU A 164 -7.03 5.66 11.50
C LEU A 164 -8.28 6.07 10.72
N ASP A 165 -8.48 7.37 10.49
CA ASP A 165 -9.73 7.93 9.95
C ASP A 165 -10.95 7.41 10.73
N ALA A 166 -10.83 7.42 12.07
CA ALA A 166 -11.84 6.86 12.95
C ALA A 166 -13.06 7.80 13.00
N PRO A 167 -14.29 7.27 12.92
CA PRO A 167 -15.52 8.07 12.82
C PRO A 167 -15.94 8.78 14.13
N GLY A 168 -15.10 8.69 15.17
CA GLY A 168 -15.30 9.32 16.46
C GLY A 168 -13.99 9.38 17.24
N THR A 169 -13.99 10.12 18.34
CA THR A 169 -12.80 10.24 19.20
C THR A 169 -12.53 8.90 19.88
N LEU A 170 -11.34 8.35 19.63
CA LEU A 170 -10.85 7.17 20.34
C LEU A 170 -10.60 7.51 21.82
N THR A 171 -10.63 6.50 22.68
CA THR A 171 -10.26 6.59 24.10
C THR A 171 -8.79 6.27 24.30
N ILE A 172 -8.25 6.51 25.50
CA ILE A 172 -6.84 6.22 25.75
C ILE A 172 -6.53 4.70 25.77
N ASP A 173 -7.57 3.88 25.88
CA ASP A 173 -7.49 2.43 25.97
C ASP A 173 -7.75 1.72 24.63
N ASP A 174 -8.08 2.48 23.57
CA ASP A 174 -8.33 1.91 22.25
C ASP A 174 -7.03 1.46 21.59
N ASP A 175 -7.05 0.22 21.09
CA ASP A 175 -5.92 -0.41 20.43
C ASP A 175 -5.85 -0.01 18.96
N PHE A 176 -4.71 0.52 18.54
CA PHE A 176 -4.46 1.00 17.19
C PHE A 176 -4.77 -0.05 16.11
N PHE A 177 -4.41 -1.31 16.35
CA PHE A 177 -4.53 -2.39 15.37
C PHE A 177 -5.95 -2.98 15.33
N HIS A 178 -6.65 -3.00 16.46
CA HIS A 178 -8.09 -3.36 16.49
C HIS A 178 -8.94 -2.34 15.72
N HIS A 179 -8.49 -1.08 15.65
CA HIS A 179 -9.17 -0.03 14.88
C HIS A 179 -8.75 0.05 13.40
N GLY A 180 -8.09 -0.99 12.86
CA GLY A 180 -7.70 -1.07 11.46
C GLY A 180 -6.29 -0.55 11.15
N GLY A 181 -5.50 -0.24 12.18
CA GLY A 181 -4.09 0.09 12.05
C GLY A 181 -3.28 -1.05 11.43
N HIS A 182 -2.31 -0.70 10.59
CA HIS A 182 -1.31 -1.60 10.02
C HIS A 182 0.04 -0.87 9.92
N SER A 183 1.12 -1.54 9.55
CA SER A 183 2.49 -0.99 9.62
C SER A 183 2.67 0.35 8.88
N ILE A 184 1.98 0.57 7.75
CA ILE A 184 1.99 1.86 7.03
C ILE A 184 1.30 2.95 7.86
N LEU A 185 0.15 2.68 8.47
CA LEU A 185 -0.53 3.63 9.34
C LEU A 185 0.27 3.85 10.63
N ALA A 186 0.92 2.82 11.17
CA ALA A 186 1.82 2.96 12.32
C ALA A 186 3.02 3.86 11.96
N ALA A 187 3.63 3.70 10.78
CA ALA A 187 4.67 4.59 10.28
C ALA A 187 4.16 6.04 10.14
N ARG A 188 2.93 6.23 9.65
CA ARG A 188 2.32 7.58 9.58
C ARG A 188 2.09 8.16 10.98
N LEU A 189 1.62 7.34 11.92
CA LEU A 189 1.38 7.73 13.31
C LEU A 189 2.68 8.17 13.97
N THR A 190 3.76 7.40 13.88
CA THR A 190 5.05 7.75 14.50
C THR A 190 5.62 9.04 13.94
N ASN A 191 5.47 9.31 12.65
CA ASN A 191 5.91 10.57 12.04
C ASN A 191 5.07 11.76 12.51
N ARG A 192 3.74 11.60 12.59
CA ARG A 192 2.87 12.65 13.15
C ARG A 192 3.18 12.93 14.63
N ILE A 193 3.49 11.90 15.40
CA ILE A 193 3.95 12.05 16.79
C ILE A 193 5.28 12.80 16.84
N ALA A 194 6.23 12.46 15.97
CA ALA A 194 7.52 13.14 15.88
C ALA A 194 7.37 14.63 15.55
N GLN A 195 6.47 14.98 14.62
CA GLN A 195 6.19 16.38 14.26
C GLN A 195 5.48 17.14 15.39
N ALA A 196 4.49 16.53 16.05
CA ALA A 196 3.69 17.19 17.08
C ALA A 196 4.43 17.34 18.42
N LEU A 197 5.24 16.34 18.80
CA LEU A 197 5.85 16.24 20.12
C LEU A 197 7.38 16.36 20.11
N GLY A 198 8.03 16.31 18.94
CA GLY A 198 9.49 16.33 18.84
C GLY A 198 10.17 15.02 19.28
N VAL A 199 9.40 13.94 19.43
CA VAL A 199 9.87 12.64 19.94
C VAL A 199 9.81 11.59 18.84
N ARG A 200 10.94 10.91 18.58
CA ARG A 200 11.01 9.78 17.64
C ARG A 200 10.54 8.51 18.34
N LEU A 201 9.48 7.92 17.80
CA LEU A 201 9.02 6.56 18.10
C LEU A 201 9.25 5.67 16.89
N THR A 202 9.51 4.40 17.14
CA THR A 202 9.62 3.36 16.12
C THR A 202 8.28 2.68 15.90
N ILE A 203 8.14 1.95 14.79
CA ILE A 203 6.96 1.10 14.56
C ILE A 203 6.83 0.08 15.69
N ARG A 204 7.95 -0.49 16.15
CA ARG A 204 8.01 -1.40 17.30
C ARG A 204 7.39 -0.78 18.56
N ASP A 205 7.65 0.49 18.86
CA ASP A 205 7.07 1.16 20.03
C ASP A 205 5.53 1.16 19.99
N VAL A 206 4.94 1.32 18.80
CA VAL A 206 3.47 1.23 18.59
C VAL A 206 2.97 -0.20 18.76
N PHE A 207 3.70 -1.22 18.30
CA PHE A 207 3.31 -2.62 18.52
C PHE A 207 3.43 -3.07 19.97
N GLU A 208 4.43 -2.57 20.70
CA GLU A 208 4.63 -2.88 22.12
C GLU A 208 3.67 -2.09 23.01
N ASN A 209 3.20 -0.93 22.55
CA ASN A 209 2.29 -0.04 23.27
C ASN A 209 1.14 0.38 22.33
N PRO A 210 0.21 -0.51 21.98
CA PRO A 210 -0.77 -0.26 20.92
C PRO A 210 -1.88 0.71 21.31
N THR A 211 -1.95 1.13 22.57
CA THR A 211 -2.93 2.10 23.07
C THR A 211 -2.30 3.47 23.28
N VAL A 212 -3.13 4.52 23.24
CA VAL A 212 -2.68 5.89 23.56
C VAL A 212 -2.08 5.96 24.96
N ALA A 213 -2.68 5.29 25.95
CA ALA A 213 -2.16 5.25 27.31
C ALA A 213 -0.75 4.62 27.36
N GLY A 214 -0.54 3.50 26.66
CA GLY A 214 0.77 2.86 26.57
C GLY A 214 1.80 3.75 25.90
N LEU A 215 1.47 4.42 24.79
CA LEU A 215 2.40 5.34 24.14
C LEU A 215 2.68 6.59 24.98
N ALA A 216 1.68 7.10 25.71
CA ALA A 216 1.89 8.22 26.62
C ALA A 216 2.88 7.85 27.73
N GLU A 217 2.76 6.65 28.30
CA GLU A 217 3.74 6.12 29.26
C GLU A 217 5.13 5.97 28.63
N LYS A 218 5.21 5.42 27.42
CA LYS A 218 6.48 5.26 26.69
C LYS A 218 7.17 6.62 26.43
N VAL A 219 6.42 7.61 25.95
CA VAL A 219 6.91 8.98 25.70
C VAL A 219 7.29 9.69 27.00
N GLY A 220 6.61 9.41 28.12
CA GLY A 220 6.93 9.97 29.42
C GLY A 220 8.15 9.32 30.09
N ALA A 221 8.33 8.01 29.92
CA ALA A 221 9.38 7.23 30.58
C ALA A 221 10.72 7.28 29.84
N ALA A 222 10.69 7.13 28.52
CA ALA A 222 11.84 7.41 27.69
C ALA A 222 11.79 8.90 27.37
N LYS A 223 12.79 9.69 27.79
CA LYS A 223 13.12 10.90 27.04
C LYS A 223 13.48 10.45 25.63
N GLY A 224 12.48 10.25 24.77
CA GLY A 224 12.64 9.53 23.52
C GLY A 224 13.69 10.19 22.66
N LEU A 225 14.23 9.44 21.69
CA LEU A 225 15.20 10.01 20.76
C LEU A 225 14.59 11.27 20.12
N PRO A 226 15.36 12.35 19.95
CA PRO A 226 14.83 13.53 19.28
C PRO A 226 14.34 13.14 17.89
N ALA A 227 13.20 13.69 17.48
CA ALA A 227 12.72 13.58 16.11
C ALA A 227 13.81 14.01 15.12
N LEU A 228 13.93 13.29 14.01
CA LEU A 228 14.74 13.78 12.90
C LEU A 228 14.07 15.06 12.36
N PRO A 229 14.86 16.11 12.04
CA PRO A 229 14.27 17.32 11.48
C PRO A 229 13.62 16.98 10.13
N PRO A 230 12.48 17.59 9.76
CA PRO A 230 11.85 17.35 8.47
C PRO A 230 12.72 17.87 7.31
N PRO A 231 12.53 17.36 6.08
CA PRO A 231 13.15 17.93 4.89
C PRO A 231 12.66 19.36 4.67
N SER A 232 13.58 20.26 4.34
CA SER A 232 13.27 21.67 4.11
C SER A 232 13.60 22.11 2.69
N ALA A 233 12.84 23.08 2.18
CA ALA A 233 13.04 23.62 0.84
C ALA A 233 14.39 24.34 0.73
N GLY A 234 15.09 24.17 -0.40
CA GLY A 234 16.34 24.88 -0.68
C GLY A 234 17.57 24.24 -0.04
N GLU A 235 17.46 23.00 0.46
CA GLU A 235 18.63 22.18 0.81
C GLU A 235 19.40 21.75 -0.45
N GLY A 236 18.69 21.54 -1.56
CA GLY A 236 19.25 21.30 -2.87
C GLY A 236 19.39 22.58 -3.72
N PRO A 237 20.15 22.54 -4.82
CA PRO A 237 20.39 23.70 -5.69
C PRO A 237 19.18 24.08 -6.57
N GLY A 238 18.07 23.32 -6.52
CA GLY A 238 16.90 23.47 -7.39
C GLY A 238 17.14 23.00 -8.83
N GLU A 239 18.12 23.61 -9.52
CA GLU A 239 18.59 23.23 -10.86
C GLU A 239 20.11 22.98 -10.85
N GLY A 240 20.61 22.16 -11.77
CA GLY A 240 22.05 21.86 -11.86
C GLY A 240 22.47 20.59 -11.11
N LEU A 241 23.73 20.55 -10.64
CA LEU A 241 24.31 19.37 -9.98
C LEU A 241 23.86 19.27 -8.52
N ALA A 242 23.25 18.15 -8.18
CA ALA A 242 22.96 17.77 -6.81
C ALA A 242 23.55 16.37 -6.51
N PRO A 243 23.84 16.04 -5.23
CA PRO A 243 24.17 14.67 -4.86
C PRO A 243 22.97 13.74 -5.15
N MET A 244 23.24 12.49 -5.55
CA MET A 244 22.22 11.45 -5.57
C MET A 244 21.86 11.00 -4.15
N SER A 245 20.61 10.60 -3.92
CA SER A 245 20.25 9.86 -2.71
C SER A 245 20.99 8.52 -2.66
N PHE A 246 21.08 7.88 -1.49
CA PHE A 246 21.75 6.57 -1.38
C PHE A 246 21.10 5.54 -2.32
N ALA A 247 19.77 5.50 -2.37
CA ALA A 247 19.03 4.58 -3.23
C ALA A 247 19.28 4.83 -4.73
N GLN A 248 19.40 6.10 -5.15
CA GLN A 248 19.73 6.43 -6.54
C GLN A 248 21.15 6.00 -6.93
N ARG A 249 22.14 6.11 -6.02
CA ARG A 249 23.54 5.71 -6.28
C ARG A 249 23.62 4.24 -6.70
N ARG A 250 22.82 3.36 -6.08
CA ARG A 250 22.75 1.95 -6.43
C ARG A 250 22.22 1.70 -7.83
N LEU A 251 21.07 2.30 -8.16
CA LEU A 251 20.48 2.13 -9.48
C LEU A 251 21.38 2.72 -10.57
N TRP A 252 22.05 3.83 -10.27
CA TRP A 252 23.09 4.38 -11.14
C TRP A 252 24.24 3.40 -11.36
N LEU A 253 24.81 2.83 -10.28
CA LEU A 253 25.90 1.86 -10.39
C LEU A 253 25.50 0.65 -11.24
N LEU A 254 24.30 0.11 -11.04
CA LEU A 254 23.79 -1.02 -11.83
C LEU A 254 23.61 -0.64 -13.31
N ALA A 255 23.00 0.51 -13.59
CA ALA A 255 22.82 1.00 -14.96
C ALA A 255 24.16 1.26 -15.67
N ASP A 256 25.13 1.83 -14.95
CA ASP A 256 26.47 2.15 -15.45
C ASP A 256 27.28 0.89 -15.80
N LEU A 257 27.19 -0.15 -14.95
CA LEU A 257 27.85 -1.43 -15.16
C LEU A 257 27.24 -2.24 -16.32
N ASP A 258 25.91 -2.24 -16.44
CA ASP A 258 25.21 -3.05 -17.45
C ASP A 258 25.17 -2.38 -18.83
N GLY A 259 25.45 -1.08 -18.92
CA GLY A 259 25.33 -0.30 -20.15
C GLY A 259 23.87 -0.02 -20.56
N GLY A 260 22.96 -0.02 -19.57
CA GLY A 260 21.51 0.07 -19.75
C GLY A 260 20.81 -1.29 -19.64
N SER A 261 19.64 -1.32 -18.99
CA SER A 261 18.82 -2.52 -18.79
C SER A 261 17.34 -2.14 -18.65
N THR A 262 16.45 -3.05 -19.05
CA THR A 262 14.99 -2.90 -18.82
C THR A 262 14.56 -3.39 -17.44
N ALA A 263 15.47 -3.98 -16.65
CA ALA A 263 15.16 -4.59 -15.35
C ALA A 263 14.59 -3.60 -14.32
N TYR A 264 14.84 -2.30 -14.50
CA TYR A 264 14.36 -1.21 -13.64
C TYR A 264 13.43 -0.25 -14.39
N ASN A 265 12.78 -0.71 -15.45
CA ASN A 265 11.67 0.03 -16.05
C ASN A 265 10.41 -0.17 -15.22
N VAL A 266 9.62 0.90 -15.11
CA VAL A 266 8.29 0.92 -14.50
C VAL A 266 7.28 1.31 -15.58
N PRO A 267 6.85 0.36 -16.43
CA PRO A 267 5.83 0.62 -17.44
C PRO A 267 4.45 0.73 -16.78
N MET A 268 3.69 1.75 -17.17
CA MET A 268 2.30 1.94 -16.78
C MET A 268 1.47 2.17 -18.04
N ALA A 269 0.28 1.55 -18.10
CA ALA A 269 -0.63 1.68 -19.22
C ALA A 269 -2.02 2.07 -18.72
N VAL A 270 -2.60 3.10 -19.34
CA VAL A 270 -3.93 3.61 -19.03
C VAL A 270 -4.77 3.56 -20.29
N ARG A 271 -5.93 2.89 -20.20
CA ARG A 271 -6.96 2.94 -21.24
C ARG A 271 -7.77 4.23 -21.08
N LEU A 272 -7.94 4.97 -22.17
CA LEU A 272 -8.71 6.20 -22.23
C LEU A 272 -9.85 6.01 -23.23
N ASP A 273 -11.09 6.05 -22.72
CA ASP A 273 -12.31 5.95 -23.52
C ASP A 273 -12.96 7.35 -23.66
N GLY A 274 -13.30 7.72 -24.89
CA GLY A 274 -13.88 9.02 -25.26
C GLY A 274 -13.01 9.85 -26.20
N THR A 275 -13.49 11.05 -26.51
CA THR A 275 -12.75 12.03 -27.33
C THR A 275 -11.55 12.56 -26.55
N LEU A 276 -10.36 12.49 -27.16
CA LEU A 276 -9.11 12.90 -26.54
C LEU A 276 -8.46 14.05 -27.31
N ASP A 277 -8.19 15.16 -26.61
CA ASP A 277 -7.28 16.19 -27.11
C ASP A 277 -5.83 15.77 -26.82
N ALA A 278 -5.14 15.24 -27.84
CA ALA A 278 -3.78 14.74 -27.71
C ALA A 278 -2.73 15.85 -27.50
N ASP A 279 -2.99 17.07 -27.98
CA ASP A 279 -2.08 18.20 -27.80
C ASP A 279 -2.18 18.76 -26.37
N ALA A 280 -3.40 18.86 -25.83
CA ALA A 280 -3.61 19.19 -24.43
C ALA A 280 -3.01 18.14 -23.49
N LEU A 281 -3.06 16.85 -23.86
CA LEU A 281 -2.43 15.77 -23.09
C LEU A 281 -0.91 15.88 -23.08
N GLU A 282 -0.29 16.16 -24.23
CA GLU A 282 1.16 16.38 -24.29
C GLU A 282 1.58 17.63 -23.50
N ALA A 283 0.78 18.70 -23.54
CA ALA A 283 1.02 19.90 -22.72
C ALA A 283 0.95 19.58 -21.22
N ALA A 284 -0.09 18.85 -20.79
CA ALA A 284 -0.29 18.42 -19.41
C ALA A 284 0.84 17.53 -18.91
N LEU A 285 1.32 16.59 -19.73
CA LEU A 285 2.49 15.77 -19.42
C LEU A 285 3.72 16.63 -19.09
N ASN A 286 3.96 17.66 -19.91
CA ASN A 286 5.09 18.55 -19.71
C ASN A 286 4.93 19.47 -18.49
N ASP A 287 3.71 19.73 -18.02
CA ASP A 287 3.47 20.39 -16.73
C ASP A 287 3.87 19.52 -15.54
N VAL A 288 3.56 18.22 -15.61
CA VAL A 288 3.98 17.25 -14.59
C VAL A 288 5.51 17.13 -14.56
N ILE A 289 6.17 17.05 -15.72
CA ILE A 289 7.64 17.02 -15.82
C ILE A 289 8.26 18.32 -15.26
N ALA A 290 7.64 19.47 -15.51
CA ALA A 290 8.10 20.73 -14.96
C ALA A 290 8.01 20.77 -13.42
N ARG A 291 6.90 20.26 -12.86
CA ARG A 291 6.64 20.20 -11.40
C ARG A 291 7.59 19.25 -10.67
N HIS A 292 7.85 18.07 -11.25
CA HIS A 292 8.62 17.00 -10.61
C HIS A 292 10.04 16.91 -11.18
N ALA A 293 11.01 17.49 -10.47
CA ALA A 293 12.41 17.52 -10.92
C ALA A 293 13.00 16.16 -11.32
N PRO A 294 12.69 15.02 -10.66
CA PRO A 294 13.23 13.71 -11.06
C PRO A 294 12.89 13.29 -12.50
N LEU A 295 11.76 13.73 -13.05
CA LEU A 295 11.36 13.43 -14.43
C LEU A 295 12.14 14.21 -15.49
N ARG A 296 12.83 15.29 -15.07
CA ARG A 296 13.70 16.13 -15.90
C ARG A 296 15.16 16.08 -15.46
N THR A 297 15.58 14.96 -14.89
CA THR A 297 16.91 14.76 -14.32
C THR A 297 17.71 13.74 -15.12
N ARG A 298 18.98 14.08 -15.41
CA ARG A 298 19.98 13.16 -15.94
C ARG A 298 20.96 12.75 -14.85
N TYR A 299 21.70 11.68 -15.08
CA TYR A 299 22.61 11.11 -14.08
C TYR A 299 24.02 11.00 -14.67
N GLU A 300 25.02 11.42 -13.90
CA GLU A 300 26.41 11.45 -14.34
C GLU A 300 27.36 11.18 -13.18
N THR A 301 28.58 10.74 -13.48
CA THR A 301 29.68 10.66 -12.51
C THR A 301 30.57 11.88 -12.71
N VAL A 302 30.69 12.72 -11.68
CA VAL A 302 31.54 13.93 -11.68
C VAL A 302 32.62 13.76 -10.62
N ASP A 303 33.88 13.83 -11.03
CA ASP A 303 35.05 13.64 -10.14
C ASP A 303 35.00 12.33 -9.33
N GLY A 304 34.48 11.25 -9.94
CA GLY A 304 34.33 9.94 -9.30
C GLY A 304 33.06 9.76 -8.46
N GLU A 305 32.26 10.82 -8.27
CA GLU A 305 31.03 10.77 -7.48
C GLU A 305 29.77 10.77 -8.35
N PRO A 306 28.81 9.86 -8.10
CA PRO A 306 27.49 9.91 -8.73
C PRO A 306 26.72 11.18 -8.37
N ARG A 307 26.29 11.93 -9.39
CA ARG A 307 25.51 13.17 -9.27
C ARG A 307 24.26 13.13 -10.14
N GLN A 308 23.23 13.80 -9.68
CA GLN A 308 22.04 14.08 -10.48
C GLN A 308 22.12 15.49 -11.07
N ARG A 309 21.83 15.61 -12.37
CA ARG A 309 21.79 16.86 -13.14
C ARG A 309 20.35 17.22 -13.44
N ILE A 310 19.83 18.18 -12.68
CA ILE A 310 18.44 18.63 -12.83
C ILE A 310 18.39 19.69 -13.93
N LEU A 311 17.66 19.42 -15.01
CA LEU A 311 17.55 20.33 -16.14
C LEU A 311 16.49 21.41 -15.90
N PRO A 312 16.64 22.63 -16.41
CA PRO A 312 15.61 23.66 -16.30
C PRO A 312 14.28 23.20 -16.92
N ALA A 313 13.16 23.51 -16.28
CA ALA A 313 11.83 23.08 -16.73
C ALA A 313 11.49 23.58 -18.15
N THR A 314 12.02 24.74 -18.55
CA THR A 314 11.81 25.31 -19.89
C THR A 314 12.49 24.50 -21.01
N GLY A 315 13.57 23.78 -20.69
CA GLY A 315 14.37 23.01 -21.65
C GLY A 315 14.18 21.50 -21.61
N ALA A 316 13.49 20.98 -20.60
CA ALA A 316 13.28 19.54 -20.41
C ALA A 316 11.87 19.12 -20.79
N ARG A 317 11.61 19.04 -22.10
CA ARG A 317 10.33 18.59 -22.64
C ARG A 317 10.41 17.16 -23.16
N VAL A 318 9.35 16.39 -22.90
CA VAL A 318 9.15 15.06 -23.48
C VAL A 318 8.07 15.17 -24.55
N ARG A 319 8.37 14.64 -25.73
CA ARG A 319 7.40 14.50 -26.81
C ARG A 319 6.63 13.20 -26.62
N MET A 320 5.31 13.27 -26.69
CA MET A 320 4.46 12.09 -26.68
C MET A 320 4.47 11.47 -28.07
N GLU A 321 5.03 10.28 -28.21
CA GLU A 321 4.93 9.54 -29.45
C GLU A 321 3.46 9.15 -29.69
N ARG A 322 2.96 9.30 -30.92
CA ARG A 322 1.59 8.95 -31.28
C ARG A 322 1.62 7.86 -32.33
N ARG A 323 0.96 6.73 -32.07
CA ARG A 323 0.92 5.57 -32.98
C ARG A 323 -0.53 5.13 -33.18
N GLU A 324 -0.91 4.87 -34.42
CA GLU A 324 -2.17 4.17 -34.72
C GLU A 324 -1.88 2.67 -34.75
N VAL A 325 -2.69 1.87 -34.05
CA VAL A 325 -2.52 0.42 -33.95
C VAL A 325 -3.88 -0.26 -33.98
N THR A 326 -3.94 -1.46 -34.56
CA THR A 326 -5.13 -2.30 -34.43
C THR A 326 -5.19 -2.97 -33.06
N ALA A 327 -6.38 -3.44 -32.67
CA ALA A 327 -6.55 -4.18 -31.42
C ALA A 327 -5.65 -5.44 -31.33
N GLY A 328 -5.33 -6.07 -32.46
CA GLY A 328 -4.43 -7.23 -32.51
C GLY A 328 -2.95 -6.90 -32.38
N GLU A 329 -2.56 -5.65 -32.59
CA GLU A 329 -1.17 -5.18 -32.52
C GLU A 329 -0.85 -4.53 -31.17
N LEU A 330 -1.87 -4.09 -30.42
CA LEU A 330 -1.72 -3.32 -29.20
C LEU A 330 -0.81 -3.99 -28.17
N ASP A 331 -1.05 -5.27 -27.83
CA ASP A 331 -0.26 -5.97 -26.81
C ASP A 331 1.22 -6.03 -27.19
N HIS A 332 1.52 -6.26 -28.47
CA HIS A 332 2.89 -6.28 -28.97
C HIS A 332 3.53 -4.89 -28.88
N ALA A 333 2.80 -3.86 -29.30
CA ALA A 333 3.28 -2.48 -29.32
C ALA A 333 3.52 -1.94 -27.90
N VAL A 334 2.61 -2.21 -26.95
CA VAL A 334 2.77 -1.88 -25.53
C VAL A 334 4.00 -2.58 -24.95
N ALA A 335 4.17 -3.88 -25.24
CA ALA A 335 5.32 -4.64 -24.77
C ALA A 335 6.64 -4.16 -25.40
N GLU A 336 6.63 -3.70 -26.65
CA GLU A 336 7.79 -3.07 -27.30
C GLU A 336 8.17 -1.77 -26.59
N THR A 337 7.22 -0.85 -26.37
CA THR A 337 7.45 0.40 -25.64
C THR A 337 8.01 0.13 -24.24
N GLY A 338 7.47 -0.85 -23.51
CA GLY A 338 7.94 -1.24 -22.18
C GLY A 338 9.40 -1.73 -22.13
N ARG A 339 9.96 -2.14 -23.28
CA ARG A 339 11.35 -2.61 -23.41
C ARG A 339 12.34 -1.49 -23.78
N HIS A 340 11.95 -0.23 -23.72
CA HIS A 340 12.87 0.90 -23.91
C HIS A 340 14.08 0.80 -22.96
N VAL A 341 15.30 0.93 -23.48
CA VAL A 341 16.51 0.91 -22.65
C VAL A 341 16.99 2.35 -22.50
N PHE A 342 16.86 2.91 -21.30
CA PHE A 342 17.27 4.28 -21.02
C PHE A 342 18.79 4.43 -20.97
N ASP A 343 19.32 5.41 -21.69
CA ASP A 343 20.64 5.99 -21.40
C ASP A 343 20.49 7.16 -20.42
N LEU A 344 20.60 6.87 -19.13
CA LEU A 344 20.40 7.84 -18.04
C LEU A 344 21.38 9.05 -18.07
N ARG A 345 22.45 8.99 -18.87
CA ARG A 345 23.39 10.10 -19.07
C ARG A 345 22.84 11.16 -20.02
N SER A 346 22.07 10.75 -21.02
CA SER A 346 21.65 11.60 -22.13
C SER A 346 20.13 11.72 -22.27
N GLU A 347 19.37 10.77 -21.75
CA GLU A 347 17.91 10.72 -21.80
C GLU A 347 17.28 11.15 -20.47
N LEU A 348 16.03 11.61 -20.55
CA LEU A 348 15.18 11.75 -19.37
C LEU A 348 14.62 10.37 -18.98
N PRO A 349 14.35 10.11 -17.69
CA PRO A 349 13.89 8.79 -17.22
C PRO A 349 12.39 8.55 -17.47
N LEU A 350 11.89 9.01 -18.63
CA LEU A 350 10.50 8.93 -19.03
C LEU A 350 10.37 8.89 -20.57
N VAL A 351 9.65 7.88 -21.08
CA VAL A 351 9.15 7.81 -22.46
C VAL A 351 7.64 7.64 -22.43
N VAL A 352 6.95 8.26 -23.40
CA VAL A 352 5.48 8.28 -23.46
C VAL A 352 5.02 7.97 -24.88
N THR A 353 4.11 7.01 -25.01
CA THR A 353 3.47 6.64 -26.27
C THR A 353 1.96 6.63 -26.09
N LEU A 354 1.24 7.35 -26.95
CA LEU A 354 -0.20 7.29 -27.10
C LEU A 354 -0.54 6.40 -28.30
N PHE A 355 -1.16 5.27 -28.02
CA PHE A 355 -1.72 4.37 -29.02
C PHE A 355 -3.19 4.73 -29.28
N ARG A 356 -3.55 4.92 -30.54
CA ARG A 356 -4.93 5.15 -30.97
C ARG A 356 -5.44 3.91 -31.68
N LEU A 357 -6.53 3.33 -31.18
CA LEU A 357 -7.22 2.20 -31.83
C LEU A 357 -8.33 2.70 -32.77
N ASP A 358 -9.06 3.72 -32.31
CA ASP A 358 -10.10 4.41 -33.05
C ASP A 358 -10.26 5.86 -32.54
N ASP A 359 -11.30 6.58 -32.96
CA ASP A 359 -11.56 7.97 -32.58
C ASP A 359 -11.86 8.17 -31.09
N THR A 360 -12.17 7.09 -30.38
CA THR A 360 -12.67 7.10 -28.99
C THR A 360 -11.89 6.19 -28.06
N THR A 361 -11.07 5.28 -28.57
CA THR A 361 -10.32 4.32 -27.77
C THR A 361 -8.84 4.55 -27.93
N HIS A 362 -8.20 4.95 -26.82
CA HIS A 362 -6.77 5.22 -26.77
C HIS A 362 -6.11 4.47 -25.61
N HIS A 363 -4.83 4.17 -25.75
CA HIS A 363 -4.00 3.62 -24.69
C HIS A 363 -2.77 4.50 -24.51
N LEU A 364 -2.68 5.15 -23.36
CA LEU A 364 -1.51 5.93 -22.97
C LEU A 364 -0.55 5.00 -22.21
N VAL A 365 0.65 4.84 -22.74
CA VAL A 365 1.73 4.09 -22.09
C VAL A 365 2.82 5.07 -21.74
N PHE A 366 3.25 5.05 -20.48
CA PHE A 366 4.44 5.74 -20.04
C PHE A 366 5.37 4.76 -19.35
N VAL A 367 6.64 4.82 -19.73
CA VAL A 367 7.70 3.98 -19.16
C VAL A 367 8.61 4.92 -18.41
N LEU A 368 8.70 4.73 -17.10
CA LEU A 368 9.62 5.45 -16.25
C LEU A 368 10.83 4.57 -15.90
N HIS A 369 11.96 5.19 -15.60
CA HIS A 369 13.05 4.47 -14.95
C HIS A 369 12.93 4.56 -13.42
N HIS A 370 13.12 3.45 -12.71
CA HIS A 370 12.95 3.34 -11.26
C HIS A 370 13.87 4.29 -10.46
N ILE A 371 14.93 4.85 -11.07
CA ILE A 371 15.79 5.88 -10.45
C ILE A 371 15.07 7.21 -10.17
N ALA A 372 13.97 7.48 -10.87
CA ALA A 372 13.18 8.69 -10.77
C ALA A 372 11.75 8.47 -10.24
N THR A 373 11.34 7.21 -10.03
CA THR A 373 9.98 6.87 -9.61
C THR A 373 9.99 5.67 -8.68
N ASP A 374 8.93 5.49 -7.91
CA ASP A 374 8.65 4.30 -7.12
C ASP A 374 7.15 3.96 -7.14
N GLY A 375 6.73 2.94 -6.37
CA GLY A 375 5.34 2.50 -6.34
C GLY A 375 4.34 3.57 -5.88
N GLN A 376 4.73 4.49 -4.99
CA GLN A 376 3.86 5.58 -4.54
C GLN A 376 3.85 6.77 -5.52
N SER A 377 4.91 6.95 -6.29
CA SER A 377 4.99 8.02 -7.30
C SER A 377 3.92 7.91 -8.38
N GLY A 378 3.41 6.71 -8.68
CA GLY A 378 2.40 6.49 -9.71
C GLY A 378 1.09 7.25 -9.44
N GLU A 379 0.62 7.25 -8.20
CA GLU A 379 -0.61 7.96 -7.81
C GLU A 379 -0.44 9.48 -7.93
N ALA A 380 0.68 10.02 -7.45
CA ALA A 380 1.01 11.43 -7.57
C ALA A 380 1.10 11.87 -9.05
N TYR A 381 1.77 11.07 -9.88
CA TYR A 381 1.93 11.33 -11.30
C TYR A 381 0.59 11.37 -12.04
N VAL A 382 -0.26 10.35 -11.87
CA VAL A 382 -1.56 10.26 -12.55
C VAL A 382 -2.51 11.37 -12.06
N THR A 383 -2.50 11.68 -10.76
CA THR A 383 -3.32 12.75 -10.19
C THR A 383 -2.95 14.12 -10.76
N ASP A 384 -1.64 14.43 -10.84
CA ASP A 384 -1.17 15.68 -11.41
C ASP A 384 -1.42 15.75 -12.93
N LEU A 385 -1.29 14.62 -13.64
CA LEU A 385 -1.59 14.55 -15.08
C LEU A 385 -3.07 14.84 -15.36
N ALA A 386 -3.99 14.24 -14.60
CA ALA A 386 -5.42 14.48 -14.75
C ALA A 386 -5.77 15.96 -14.52
N ARG A 387 -5.26 16.55 -13.43
CA ARG A 387 -5.46 17.98 -13.10
C ARG A 387 -4.90 18.91 -14.18
N ALA A 388 -3.69 18.64 -14.65
CA ALA A 388 -3.08 19.43 -15.71
C ALA A 388 -3.85 19.29 -17.03
N TYR A 389 -4.33 18.09 -17.35
CA TYR A 389 -5.12 17.84 -18.56
C TYR A 389 -6.43 18.62 -18.57
N GLU A 390 -7.20 18.55 -17.47
CA GLU A 390 -8.42 19.33 -17.31
C GLU A 390 -8.19 20.82 -17.49
N ALA A 391 -7.12 21.36 -16.89
CA ALA A 391 -6.76 22.77 -17.02
C ALA A 391 -6.38 23.15 -18.47
N ARG A 392 -5.62 22.30 -19.17
CA ARG A 392 -5.21 22.54 -20.57
C ARG A 392 -6.38 22.48 -21.53
N VAL A 393 -7.30 21.53 -21.37
CA VAL A 393 -8.55 21.47 -22.15
C VAL A 393 -9.42 22.70 -21.90
N ALA A 394 -9.43 23.23 -20.68
CA ALA A 394 -10.12 24.48 -20.34
C ALA A 394 -9.43 25.75 -20.88
N GLY A 395 -8.30 25.62 -21.60
CA GLY A 395 -7.57 26.74 -22.19
C GLY A 395 -6.68 27.51 -21.21
N ALA A 396 -6.30 26.91 -20.07
CA ALA A 396 -5.41 27.56 -19.13
C ALA A 396 -4.00 27.78 -19.72
N GLU A 397 -3.48 29.00 -19.58
CA GLU A 397 -2.11 29.38 -19.96
C GLU A 397 -1.21 29.45 -18.71
N GLY A 398 0.11 29.29 -18.90
CA GLY A 398 1.07 29.37 -17.80
C GLY A 398 1.11 28.12 -16.91
N ARG A 399 1.43 28.30 -15.62
CA ARG A 399 1.58 27.23 -14.64
C ARG A 399 0.20 26.82 -14.10
N VAL A 400 -0.14 25.55 -14.22
CA VAL A 400 -1.45 24.99 -13.79
C VAL A 400 -1.38 24.11 -12.55
N LEU A 401 -0.17 23.66 -12.17
CA LEU A 401 0.05 22.88 -10.96
C LEU A 401 0.79 23.72 -9.91
N GLU A 402 0.37 23.60 -8.66
CA GLU A 402 1.02 24.27 -7.52
C GLU A 402 2.50 23.84 -7.37
N PRO A 403 3.37 24.65 -6.76
CA PRO A 403 4.71 24.21 -6.40
C PRO A 403 4.67 23.14 -5.30
N LEU A 404 5.62 22.20 -5.34
CA LEU A 404 5.84 21.25 -4.24
C LEU A 404 6.58 21.93 -3.08
N ALA A 405 6.32 21.49 -1.85
CA ALA A 405 6.97 22.02 -0.65
C ALA A 405 8.49 21.78 -0.65
N VAL A 406 8.91 20.62 -1.15
CA VAL A 406 10.32 20.23 -1.34
C VAL A 406 10.49 19.51 -2.68
N GLN A 407 11.72 19.45 -3.18
CA GLN A 407 12.11 18.66 -4.34
C GLN A 407 12.94 17.45 -3.91
N TYR A 408 13.05 16.44 -4.77
CA TYR A 408 13.80 15.21 -4.45
C TYR A 408 15.29 15.49 -4.12
N ALA A 409 15.88 16.52 -4.73
CA ALA A 409 17.24 16.93 -4.40
C ALA A 409 17.38 17.49 -2.98
N ASP A 410 16.35 18.16 -2.46
CA ASP A 410 16.30 18.57 -1.05
C ASP A 410 16.32 17.33 -0.15
N TYR A 411 15.50 16.32 -0.48
CA TYR A 411 15.51 15.03 0.22
C TYR A 411 16.88 14.34 0.20
N ALA A 412 17.56 14.31 -0.95
CA ALA A 412 18.87 13.67 -1.07
C ALA A 412 19.94 14.34 -0.19
N VAL A 413 19.93 15.67 -0.10
CA VAL A 413 20.83 16.43 0.77
C VAL A 413 20.45 16.26 2.23
N TRP A 414 19.15 16.38 2.54
CA TRP A 414 18.58 16.18 3.86
C TRP A 414 18.94 14.82 4.44
N GLN A 415 18.76 13.74 3.67
CA GLN A 415 19.02 12.37 4.10
C GLN A 415 20.48 12.19 4.54
N GLN A 416 21.43 12.69 3.75
CA GLN A 416 22.86 12.58 4.08
C GLN A 416 23.20 13.38 5.34
N ARG A 417 22.65 14.59 5.47
CA ARG A 417 22.88 15.45 6.64
C ARG A 417 22.31 14.87 7.92
N VAL A 418 21.10 14.32 7.87
CA VAL A 418 20.36 13.81 9.03
C VAL A 418 20.89 12.45 9.49
N LEU A 419 21.23 11.57 8.55
CA LEU A 419 21.83 10.28 8.90
C LEU A 419 23.25 10.44 9.45
N GLY A 420 23.99 11.45 8.95
CA GLY A 420 25.38 11.70 9.35
C GLY A 420 26.35 10.72 8.71
N SER A 421 27.53 10.57 9.31
CA SER A 421 28.60 9.70 8.80
C SER A 421 28.66 8.37 9.51
N ALA A 422 29.01 7.30 8.80
CA ALA A 422 29.33 6.00 9.38
C ALA A 422 30.61 6.03 10.24
N ASP A 423 31.47 7.04 10.05
CA ASP A 423 32.70 7.23 10.85
C ASP A 423 32.43 7.94 12.19
N ASP A 424 31.23 8.50 12.37
CA ASP A 424 30.81 9.15 13.61
C ASP A 424 29.97 8.18 14.44
N ALA A 425 30.52 7.70 15.55
CA ALA A 425 29.87 6.71 16.42
C ALA A 425 28.54 7.21 17.02
N ASP A 426 28.35 8.52 17.12
CA ASP A 426 27.13 9.13 17.66
C ASP A 426 26.10 9.49 16.57
N SER A 427 26.41 9.22 15.29
CA SER A 427 25.49 9.47 14.19
C SER A 427 24.31 8.50 14.19
N VAL A 428 23.22 8.90 13.51
CA VAL A 428 22.08 7.99 13.30
C VAL A 428 22.53 6.80 12.47
N LEU A 429 23.25 7.05 11.38
CA LEU A 429 23.72 6.03 10.45
C LEU A 429 24.54 4.94 11.16
N SER A 430 25.50 5.30 12.01
CA SER A 430 26.36 4.32 12.70
C SER A 430 25.55 3.40 13.62
N ARG A 431 24.53 3.92 14.30
CA ARG A 431 23.63 3.10 15.14
C ARG A 431 22.79 2.15 14.29
N GLU A 432 22.23 2.64 13.19
CA GLU A 432 21.45 1.81 12.27
C GLU A 432 22.31 0.69 11.65
N LEU A 433 23.52 1.01 11.20
CA LEU A 433 24.46 0.04 10.62
C LEU A 433 24.92 -1.01 11.64
N ALA A 434 25.16 -0.62 12.89
CA ALA A 434 25.55 -1.55 13.96
C ALA A 434 24.47 -2.61 14.22
N PHE A 435 23.19 -2.23 14.19
CA PHE A 435 22.08 -3.18 14.29
C PHE A 435 22.12 -4.18 13.12
N TRP A 436 22.20 -3.68 11.88
CA TRP A 436 22.18 -4.52 10.68
C TRP A 436 23.39 -5.45 10.60
N GLN A 437 24.56 -5.00 11.05
CA GLN A 437 25.76 -5.83 11.11
C GLN A 437 25.57 -7.03 12.05
N GLY A 438 24.97 -6.82 13.22
CA GLY A 438 24.67 -7.92 14.15
C GLY A 438 23.53 -8.83 13.66
N ALA A 439 22.43 -8.24 13.15
CA ALA A 439 21.26 -9.00 12.70
C ALA A 439 21.58 -9.94 11.52
N LEU A 440 22.49 -9.52 10.64
CA LEU A 440 22.85 -10.22 9.42
C LEU A 440 24.20 -10.95 9.52
N GLU A 441 24.77 -11.06 10.73
CA GLU A 441 26.03 -11.77 10.94
C GLU A 441 25.89 -13.27 10.60
N GLY A 442 26.77 -13.77 9.73
CA GLY A 442 26.75 -15.19 9.33
C GLY A 442 25.56 -15.58 8.45
N LEU A 443 24.91 -14.63 7.79
CA LEU A 443 23.85 -14.89 6.82
C LEU A 443 24.35 -15.84 5.71
N PRO A 444 23.55 -16.82 5.26
CA PRO A 444 23.94 -17.68 4.14
C PRO A 444 24.09 -16.87 2.85
N GLU A 445 25.15 -17.13 2.09
CA GLU A 445 25.41 -16.46 0.81
C GLU A 445 24.38 -16.81 -0.29
N GLU A 446 23.80 -18.01 -0.20
CA GLU A 446 22.83 -18.53 -1.15
C GLU A 446 21.89 -19.55 -0.51
N HIS A 447 20.60 -19.39 -0.77
CA HIS A 447 19.56 -20.33 -0.30
C HIS A 447 19.51 -21.61 -1.13
N GLY A 448 19.15 -22.73 -0.49
CA GLY A 448 19.04 -24.06 -1.09
C GLY A 448 17.82 -24.24 -2.00
N LEU A 449 17.54 -23.30 -2.90
CA LEU A 449 16.38 -23.36 -3.78
C LEU A 449 16.53 -24.51 -4.79
N ASN A 450 15.50 -25.35 -4.90
CA ASN A 450 15.44 -26.43 -5.89
C ASN A 450 15.12 -25.85 -7.28
N LEU A 451 16.15 -25.34 -7.96
CA LEU A 451 16.03 -24.76 -9.30
C LEU A 451 15.97 -25.84 -10.38
N ASP A 452 15.11 -25.67 -11.38
CA ASP A 452 15.03 -26.57 -12.55
C ASP A 452 16.30 -26.55 -13.42
N ARG A 453 17.07 -25.45 -13.35
CA ARG A 453 18.29 -25.22 -14.14
C ARG A 453 19.37 -24.60 -13.25
N PRO A 454 20.65 -24.91 -13.50
CA PRO A 454 21.74 -24.27 -12.77
C PRO A 454 21.74 -22.76 -13.02
N ARG A 455 22.17 -21.99 -12.01
CA ARG A 455 22.28 -20.53 -12.11
C ARG A 455 23.36 -20.16 -13.13
N PRO A 456 23.09 -19.23 -14.07
CA PRO A 456 24.10 -18.75 -15.00
C PRO A 456 25.12 -17.86 -14.28
N ALA A 457 26.30 -17.67 -14.88
CA ALA A 457 27.37 -16.81 -14.33
C ALA A 457 26.97 -15.31 -14.26
N ARG A 458 26.05 -14.87 -15.12
CA ARG A 458 25.43 -13.54 -15.11
C ARG A 458 23.91 -13.70 -15.15
N ALA A 459 23.21 -12.98 -14.29
CA ALA A 459 21.76 -12.97 -14.27
C ALA A 459 21.22 -12.46 -15.61
N SER A 460 20.23 -13.16 -16.18
CA SER A 460 19.62 -12.75 -17.44
C SER A 460 18.55 -11.67 -17.27
N HIS A 461 18.09 -11.46 -16.03
CA HIS A 461 16.94 -10.63 -15.65
C HIS A 461 15.62 -10.96 -16.37
N ARG A 462 15.57 -12.09 -17.09
CA ARG A 462 14.35 -12.60 -17.71
C ARG A 462 13.49 -13.25 -16.63
N GLY A 463 12.34 -12.64 -16.34
CA GLY A 463 11.34 -13.16 -15.41
C GLY A 463 10.09 -13.70 -16.12
N GLY A 464 9.28 -14.39 -15.35
CA GLY A 464 7.88 -14.70 -15.65
C GLY A 464 7.05 -14.49 -14.39
N GLU A 465 5.74 -14.46 -14.54
CA GLU A 465 4.80 -14.25 -13.44
C GLU A 465 3.77 -15.38 -13.43
N VAL A 466 3.40 -15.83 -12.23
CA VAL A 466 2.29 -16.77 -12.03
C VAL A 466 1.31 -16.10 -11.08
N PRO A 467 0.17 -15.59 -11.58
CA PRO A 467 -0.83 -14.97 -10.72
C PRO A 467 -1.48 -16.04 -9.85
N VAL A 468 -1.56 -15.77 -8.54
CA VAL A 468 -2.22 -16.64 -7.57
C VAL A 468 -3.27 -15.81 -6.82
N ASP A 469 -4.54 -16.20 -6.95
CA ASP A 469 -5.64 -15.61 -6.19
C ASP A 469 -5.87 -16.43 -4.91
N LEU A 470 -5.76 -15.76 -3.75
CA LEU A 470 -5.96 -16.37 -2.44
C LEU A 470 -7.45 -16.39 -2.03
N GLY A 471 -8.28 -15.55 -2.64
CA GLY A 471 -9.70 -15.39 -2.33
C GLY A 471 -10.00 -14.60 -1.04
N ASP A 472 -11.17 -13.96 -1.02
CA ASP A 472 -11.62 -13.09 0.08
C ASP A 472 -11.69 -13.82 1.44
N ASP A 473 -12.09 -15.11 1.45
CA ASP A 473 -12.21 -15.92 2.67
C ASP A 473 -10.85 -16.15 3.35
N LEU A 474 -9.83 -16.52 2.58
CA LEU A 474 -8.49 -16.73 3.13
C LEU A 474 -7.91 -15.42 3.64
N PHE A 475 -8.11 -14.32 2.91
CA PHE A 475 -7.67 -13.00 3.37
C PHE A 475 -8.33 -12.59 4.69
N ALA A 476 -9.63 -12.87 4.87
CA ALA A 476 -10.35 -12.65 6.12
C ALA A 476 -9.70 -13.39 7.29
N ARG A 477 -9.45 -14.68 7.09
CA ARG A 477 -8.87 -15.57 8.10
C ARG A 477 -7.42 -15.23 8.44
N VAL A 478 -6.65 -14.76 7.46
CA VAL A 478 -5.30 -14.19 7.69
C VAL A 478 -5.40 -12.94 8.55
N GLY A 479 -6.37 -12.06 8.28
CA GLY A 479 -6.63 -10.88 9.10
C GLY A 479 -7.06 -11.21 10.53
N GLU A 480 -7.90 -12.23 10.71
CA GLU A 480 -8.31 -12.73 12.03
C GLU A 480 -7.13 -13.30 12.82
N LEU A 481 -6.29 -14.13 12.19
CA LEU A 481 -5.09 -14.65 12.83
C LEU A 481 -4.12 -13.52 13.19
N ALA A 482 -3.90 -12.57 12.28
CA ALA A 482 -3.04 -11.42 12.54
C ALA A 482 -3.50 -10.65 13.79
N ARG A 483 -4.80 -10.35 13.89
CA ARG A 483 -5.39 -9.68 15.07
C ARG A 483 -5.24 -10.51 16.34
N ALA A 484 -5.60 -11.79 16.30
CA ALA A 484 -5.52 -12.68 17.46
C ALA A 484 -4.10 -12.79 18.05
N GLU A 485 -3.07 -12.61 17.20
CA GLU A 485 -1.66 -12.72 17.59
C GLU A 485 -0.93 -11.38 17.70
N GLY A 486 -1.65 -10.24 17.66
CA GLY A 486 -1.02 -8.91 17.72
C GLY A 486 -0.01 -8.65 16.61
N CYS A 487 -0.30 -9.18 15.42
CA CYS A 487 0.50 -9.14 14.19
C CYS A 487 -0.24 -8.40 13.07
N THR A 488 0.43 -8.23 11.93
CA THR A 488 -0.20 -7.76 10.68
C THR A 488 -0.36 -8.91 9.69
N PRO A 489 -1.28 -8.79 8.70
CA PRO A 489 -1.36 -9.73 7.59
C PRO A 489 -0.01 -9.96 6.88
N PHE A 490 0.83 -8.92 6.79
CA PHE A 490 2.19 -9.02 6.24
C PHE A 490 3.04 -10.03 7.01
N MET A 491 3.09 -9.94 8.35
CA MET A 491 3.85 -10.87 9.20
C MET A 491 3.35 -12.32 9.06
N VAL A 492 2.04 -12.50 8.91
CA VAL A 492 1.44 -13.83 8.67
C VAL A 492 1.89 -14.40 7.32
N VAL A 493 1.86 -13.59 6.26
CA VAL A 493 2.31 -14.00 4.92
C VAL A 493 3.82 -14.25 4.91
N HIS A 494 4.62 -13.43 5.60
CA HIS A 494 6.05 -13.62 5.77
C HIS A 494 6.36 -14.97 6.46
N ALA A 495 5.72 -15.25 7.59
CA ALA A 495 5.87 -16.54 8.29
C ALA A 495 5.44 -17.73 7.42
N ALA A 496 4.35 -17.58 6.65
CA ALA A 496 3.88 -18.60 5.71
C ALA A 496 4.87 -18.84 4.56
N LEU A 497 5.45 -17.78 4.01
CA LEU A 497 6.48 -17.86 2.96
C LEU A 497 7.73 -18.57 3.50
N ALA A 498 8.22 -18.19 4.68
CA ALA A 498 9.36 -18.83 5.33
C ALA A 498 9.11 -20.33 5.55
N ALA A 499 7.94 -20.70 6.11
CA ALA A 499 7.56 -22.09 6.30
C ALA A 499 7.51 -22.88 4.97
N ALA A 500 6.93 -22.28 3.92
CA ALA A 500 6.83 -22.91 2.60
C ALA A 500 8.22 -23.15 2.00
N LEU A 501 9.10 -22.15 2.03
CA LEU A 501 10.46 -22.24 1.49
C LEU A 501 11.31 -23.27 2.22
N THR A 502 11.22 -23.33 3.56
CA THR A 502 11.89 -24.37 4.34
C THR A 502 11.42 -25.77 3.93
N ARG A 503 10.11 -25.98 3.74
CA ARG A 503 9.57 -27.26 3.28
C ARG A 503 9.98 -27.59 1.85
N LEU A 504 10.25 -26.58 1.02
CA LEU A 504 10.77 -26.73 -0.34
C LEU A 504 12.29 -26.89 -0.39
N GLY A 505 12.98 -26.94 0.76
CA GLY A 505 14.41 -27.21 0.85
C GLY A 505 15.32 -25.99 0.84
N ALA A 506 14.77 -24.76 0.93
CA ALA A 506 15.57 -23.53 0.92
C ALA A 506 16.56 -23.38 2.09
N GLY A 507 16.39 -24.18 3.14
CA GLY A 507 17.11 -24.09 4.40
C GLY A 507 16.21 -23.62 5.54
N THR A 508 16.80 -23.45 6.73
CA THR A 508 16.08 -23.00 7.93
C THR A 508 16.48 -21.60 8.39
N ASP A 509 17.53 -21.00 7.83
CA ASP A 509 17.94 -19.61 8.06
C ASP A 509 17.73 -18.85 6.75
N LEU A 510 16.62 -18.12 6.66
CA LEU A 510 16.16 -17.52 5.39
C LEU A 510 16.38 -16.00 5.43
N ALA A 511 16.95 -15.48 4.35
CA ALA A 511 17.07 -14.04 4.10
C ALA A 511 16.05 -13.64 3.05
N ILE A 512 15.02 -12.89 3.47
CA ILE A 512 13.92 -12.46 2.62
C ILE A 512 13.98 -10.94 2.49
N GLY A 513 14.16 -10.44 1.27
CA GLY A 513 14.10 -9.00 1.02
C GLY A 513 12.67 -8.49 1.11
N SER A 514 12.47 -7.29 1.68
CA SER A 514 11.17 -6.61 1.67
C SER A 514 11.37 -5.13 1.34
N PRO A 515 10.67 -4.57 0.34
CA PRO A 515 10.70 -3.14 0.10
C PRO A 515 9.93 -2.39 1.19
N VAL A 516 10.40 -1.19 1.52
CA VAL A 516 9.67 -0.22 2.35
C VAL A 516 9.63 1.13 1.62
N ALA A 517 8.57 1.90 1.83
CA ALA A 517 8.31 3.10 1.04
C ALA A 517 9.37 4.21 1.19
N GLY A 518 10.03 4.31 2.35
CA GLY A 518 11.04 5.34 2.63
C GLY A 518 10.52 6.79 2.62
N ARG A 519 9.19 6.98 2.62
CA ARG A 519 8.47 8.27 2.64
C ARG A 519 7.82 8.48 3.99
N THR A 520 8.64 8.68 5.01
CA THR A 520 8.18 8.86 6.39
C THR A 520 7.61 10.27 6.61
N ASP A 521 8.19 11.29 6.00
CA ASP A 521 7.73 12.67 6.14
C ASP A 521 6.57 13.04 5.18
N GLU A 522 5.59 13.80 5.66
CA GLU A 522 4.44 14.26 4.88
C GLU A 522 4.82 15.17 3.70
N ALA A 523 5.90 15.94 3.83
CA ALA A 523 6.40 16.79 2.74
C ALA A 523 6.84 15.98 1.51
N LEU A 524 7.10 14.67 1.67
CA LEU A 524 7.51 13.78 0.59
C LEU A 524 6.34 13.07 -0.09
N ARG A 525 5.12 13.17 0.44
CA ARG A 525 3.95 12.39 -0.02
C ARG A 525 3.68 12.58 -1.51
N ASP A 526 3.63 13.84 -1.93
CA ASP A 526 3.20 14.20 -3.29
C ASP A 526 4.35 14.23 -4.30
N LEU A 527 5.57 13.88 -3.90
CA LEU A 527 6.74 13.91 -4.78
C LEU A 527 6.81 12.66 -5.67
N VAL A 528 7.03 12.84 -6.97
CA VAL A 528 7.58 11.76 -7.79
C VAL A 528 9.08 11.64 -7.50
N GLY A 529 9.55 10.43 -7.23
CA GLY A 529 10.95 10.16 -6.89
C GLY A 529 11.18 8.72 -6.45
N PHE A 530 12.45 8.32 -6.26
CA PHE A 530 12.80 6.96 -5.80
C PHE A 530 13.11 6.94 -4.30
N PHE A 531 12.14 6.61 -3.46
CA PHE A 531 12.32 6.61 -2.00
C PHE A 531 12.42 5.21 -1.41
N VAL A 532 12.10 4.17 -2.19
CA VAL A 532 12.07 2.79 -1.71
C VAL A 532 13.42 2.40 -1.14
N ASN A 533 13.39 1.92 0.10
CA ASN A 533 14.50 1.22 0.72
C ASN A 533 14.18 -0.29 0.75
N THR A 534 15.19 -1.13 0.99
CA THR A 534 15.01 -2.59 1.07
C THR A 534 15.55 -3.09 2.39
N LEU A 535 14.73 -3.85 3.11
CA LEU A 535 15.11 -4.49 4.37
C LEU A 535 15.38 -5.97 4.14
N VAL A 536 16.26 -6.57 4.94
CA VAL A 536 16.53 -8.00 4.91
C VAL A 536 15.91 -8.63 6.15
N LEU A 537 14.83 -9.37 5.95
CA LEU A 537 14.11 -10.08 7.00
C LEU A 537 14.78 -11.46 7.17
N ARG A 538 15.61 -11.61 8.20
CA ARG A 538 16.26 -12.86 8.53
C ARG A 538 15.36 -13.70 9.43
N THR A 539 14.90 -14.83 8.92
CA THR A 539 13.87 -15.65 9.56
C THR A 539 14.38 -17.06 9.81
N ASP A 540 14.43 -17.43 11.09
CA ASP A 540 14.85 -18.74 11.55
C ASP A 540 13.66 -19.69 11.79
N THR A 541 13.66 -20.79 11.03
CA THR A 541 12.66 -21.87 11.12
C THR A 541 13.23 -23.13 11.76
N THR A 542 14.41 -23.08 12.41
CA THR A 542 15.00 -24.25 13.07
C THR A 542 14.12 -24.77 14.22
N GLY A 543 14.25 -26.07 14.50
CA GLY A 543 13.57 -26.73 15.62
C GLY A 543 12.15 -27.24 15.32
N ASN A 544 11.69 -27.17 14.06
CA ASN A 544 10.34 -27.57 13.64
C ASN A 544 9.24 -26.90 14.50
N PRO A 545 9.20 -25.55 14.53
CA PRO A 545 8.25 -24.81 15.34
C PRO A 545 6.82 -25.01 14.84
N THR A 546 5.86 -24.80 15.73
CA THR A 546 4.47 -24.55 15.34
C THR A 546 4.37 -23.27 14.50
N PHE A 547 3.29 -23.12 13.73
CA PHE A 547 3.09 -21.89 12.95
C PHE A 547 3.02 -20.64 13.84
N ARG A 548 2.45 -20.76 15.04
CA ARG A 548 2.33 -19.65 15.99
C ARG A 548 3.70 -19.20 16.51
N GLU A 549 4.58 -20.14 16.86
CA GLU A 549 5.96 -19.83 17.26
C GLU A 549 6.76 -19.21 16.10
N LEU A 550 6.57 -19.70 14.87
CA LEU A 550 7.22 -19.09 13.70
C LEU A 550 6.68 -17.68 13.43
N LEU A 551 5.38 -17.45 13.57
CA LEU A 551 4.77 -16.13 13.45
C LEU A 551 5.32 -15.15 14.48
N GLU A 552 5.52 -15.60 15.73
CA GLU A 552 6.14 -14.80 16.78
C GLU A 552 7.58 -14.40 16.43
N ARG A 553 8.38 -15.35 15.89
CA ARG A 553 9.74 -15.07 15.40
C ARG A 553 9.73 -14.07 14.24
N ALA A 554 8.89 -14.29 13.23
CA ALA A 554 8.76 -13.40 12.09
C ALA A 554 8.32 -11.99 12.51
N ARG A 555 7.35 -11.88 13.43
CA ARG A 555 6.93 -10.62 14.03
C ARG A 555 8.11 -9.90 14.69
N ALA A 556 8.91 -10.60 15.50
CA ALA A 556 10.07 -9.99 16.16
C ALA A 556 11.09 -9.47 15.14
N THR A 557 11.45 -10.28 14.14
CA THR A 557 12.35 -9.90 13.04
C THR A 557 11.82 -8.67 12.29
N ASP A 558 10.54 -8.68 11.91
CA ASP A 558 9.93 -7.59 11.14
C ASP A 558 9.92 -6.28 11.93
N LEU A 559 9.58 -6.34 13.22
CA LEU A 559 9.58 -5.16 14.08
C LEU A 559 10.97 -4.57 14.30
N ASP A 560 11.99 -5.42 14.46
CA ASP A 560 13.38 -4.97 14.53
C ASP A 560 13.83 -4.33 13.21
N ALA A 561 13.57 -5.00 12.08
CA ALA A 561 13.88 -4.47 10.75
C ALA A 561 13.20 -3.11 10.50
N PHE A 562 11.93 -2.98 10.86
CA PHE A 562 11.18 -1.72 10.71
C PHE A 562 11.64 -0.62 11.67
N ALA A 563 12.12 -0.95 12.87
CA ALA A 563 12.71 0.02 13.78
C ALA A 563 14.01 0.62 13.21
N HIS A 564 14.69 -0.14 12.35
CA HIS A 564 15.98 0.20 11.76
C HIS A 564 15.94 0.47 10.24
N GLN A 565 14.76 0.87 9.73
CA GLN A 565 14.51 1.05 8.29
C GLN A 565 15.21 2.27 7.68
N ASP A 566 15.74 3.18 8.51
CA ASP A 566 16.41 4.41 8.07
C ASP A 566 17.81 4.12 7.48
N ALA A 567 18.38 2.94 7.75
CA ALA A 567 19.66 2.51 7.17
C ALA A 567 19.51 2.28 5.66
N PRO A 568 20.24 3.02 4.80
CA PRO A 568 20.21 2.75 3.37
C PRO A 568 20.77 1.36 3.08
N PHE A 569 20.03 0.55 2.30
CA PHE A 569 20.42 -0.83 1.98
C PHE A 569 21.87 -0.95 1.47
N ASP A 570 22.32 -0.01 0.65
CA ASP A 570 23.68 -0.06 0.07
C ASP A 570 24.77 0.13 1.12
N LEU A 571 24.52 0.94 2.15
CA LEU A 571 25.48 1.11 3.24
C LEU A 571 25.50 -0.12 4.15
N VAL A 572 24.35 -0.78 4.33
CA VAL A 572 24.29 -2.09 5.00
C VAL A 572 25.11 -3.13 4.21
N LEU A 573 24.94 -3.15 2.88
CA LEU A 573 25.68 -4.03 1.99
C LEU A 573 27.20 -3.78 2.04
N ASP A 574 27.61 -2.52 2.01
CA ASP A 574 29.02 -2.13 2.09
C ASP A 574 29.64 -2.50 3.44
N THR A 575 28.88 -2.34 4.53
CA THR A 575 29.31 -2.69 5.91
C THR A 575 29.49 -4.21 6.08
N LEU A 576 28.56 -5.01 5.54
CA LEU A 576 28.63 -6.47 5.60
C LEU A 576 29.69 -7.06 4.66
N ASN A 577 30.01 -6.34 3.58
CA ASN A 577 30.96 -6.74 2.55
C ASN A 577 30.80 -8.21 2.08
N PRO A 578 29.59 -8.65 1.67
CA PRO A 578 29.37 -10.02 1.23
C PRO A 578 30.01 -10.29 -0.13
N THR A 579 30.15 -11.57 -0.47
CA THR A 579 30.61 -12.00 -1.80
C THR A 579 29.71 -11.44 -2.90
N ARG A 580 30.27 -10.55 -3.73
CA ARG A 580 29.57 -9.95 -4.88
C ARG A 580 29.71 -10.83 -6.11
N THR A 581 28.59 -11.13 -6.77
CA THR A 581 28.57 -11.90 -8.02
C THR A 581 27.60 -11.25 -9.00
N LEU A 582 27.80 -11.48 -10.30
CA LEU A 582 26.85 -11.06 -11.34
C LEU A 582 25.66 -12.01 -11.47
N ALA A 583 25.66 -13.14 -10.75
CA ALA A 583 24.69 -14.22 -10.92
C ALA A 583 23.45 -14.08 -10.01
N ARG A 584 23.60 -13.43 -8.86
CA ARG A 584 22.56 -13.31 -7.83
C ARG A 584 22.72 -12.03 -7.01
N HIS A 585 21.63 -11.66 -6.35
CA HIS A 585 21.62 -10.54 -5.42
C HIS A 585 22.40 -10.90 -4.13
N PRO A 586 23.18 -9.96 -3.55
CA PRO A 586 24.25 -10.27 -2.60
C PRO A 586 23.80 -10.68 -1.19
N LEU A 587 22.60 -10.29 -0.74
CA LEU A 587 22.10 -10.61 0.61
C LEU A 587 20.89 -11.53 0.66
N PHE A 588 20.11 -11.59 -0.42
CA PHE A 588 18.89 -12.41 -0.49
C PHE A 588 18.58 -12.75 -1.93
N GLN A 589 17.89 -13.89 -2.16
CA GLN A 589 17.41 -14.30 -3.49
C GLN A 589 15.90 -14.49 -3.55
N ILE A 590 15.22 -14.15 -2.46
CA ILE A 590 13.76 -14.18 -2.28
C ILE A 590 13.36 -12.77 -1.85
N CYS A 591 12.34 -12.21 -2.49
CA CYS A 591 11.75 -10.93 -2.11
C CYS A 591 10.26 -11.15 -1.83
N LEU A 592 9.77 -10.52 -0.77
CA LEU A 592 8.36 -10.50 -0.38
C LEU A 592 7.71 -9.17 -0.79
#